data_AF-A0A928GHX8-F1
#
_entry.id   AF-A0A928GHX8-F1
#
_cell.length_a   1.000
_cell.length_b   1.000
_cell.length_c   1.000
_cell.angle_alpha   90.00
_cell.angle_beta   90.00
_cell.angle_gamma   90.00
#
_symmetry.space_group_name_H-M   'P 1'
#
loop_
_entity.id
_entity.type
_entity.pdbx_description
1 polymer ?
#
loop_
_entity_poly.entity_id
_entity_poly.type
_entity_poly.pdbx_seq_one_letter_code
_entity_poly.pdbx_strand_id
1 'polypeptide(L)'
;MSKTVEIQIEKSRGLVEGLRRHVKEMGERGVTNDEINAMEQAVKELEAVNAEVDSIREQLTPTVAKLKVAMDSVKEAYAEKKKTLKGYYPQERWMDYGVPDKR
;
A
#
# COMPACT_ATOMS: atom_id res chain seq x y z
N MET A 1 1.20 -8.59 -7.10
CA MET A 1 2.19 -9.45 -6.43
C MET A 1 3.62 -9.06 -6.75
N SER A 2 4.53 -9.12 -5.76
CA SER A 2 5.97 -8.99 -6.02
C SER A 2 6.54 -10.33 -6.47
N LYS A 3 7.11 -10.39 -7.67
CA LYS A 3 7.69 -11.61 -8.25
C LYS A 3 8.74 -12.26 -7.33
N THR A 4 9.44 -11.47 -6.54
CA THR A 4 10.42 -11.96 -5.55
C THR A 4 9.74 -12.72 -4.40
N VAL A 5 8.59 -12.23 -3.93
CA VAL A 5 7.85 -12.85 -2.81
C VAL A 5 7.22 -14.16 -3.25
N GLU A 6 6.63 -14.22 -4.45
CA GLU A 6 6.11 -15.45 -5.06
C GLU A 6 7.18 -16.55 -5.13
N ILE A 7 8.35 -16.22 -5.68
CA ILE A 7 9.46 -17.16 -5.81
C ILE A 7 9.92 -17.66 -4.43
N GLN A 8 9.97 -16.78 -3.42
CA GLN A 8 10.38 -17.16 -2.08
C GLN A 8 9.36 -18.08 -1.41
N ILE A 9 8.07 -17.82 -1.57
CA ILE A 9 6.98 -18.67 -1.09
C ILE A 9 7.09 -20.06 -1.72
N GLU A 10 7.24 -20.15 -3.05
CA GLU A 10 7.35 -21.41 -3.78
C GLU A 10 8.55 -22.23 -3.31
N LYS A 11 9.73 -21.61 -3.22
CA LYS A 11 10.94 -22.25 -2.69
C LYS A 11 10.76 -22.76 -1.28
N SER A 12 10.14 -21.95 -0.42
CA SER A 12 9.95 -22.30 1.00
C SER A 12 8.96 -23.43 1.18
N ARG A 13 7.88 -23.47 0.39
CA ARG A 13 6.93 -24.60 0.34
C ARG A 13 7.62 -25.90 -0.07
N GLY A 14 8.38 -25.86 -1.16
CA GLY A 14 9.14 -27.02 -1.64
C GLY A 14 10.13 -27.55 -0.60
N LEU A 15 10.81 -26.64 0.12
CA LEU A 15 11.71 -27.02 1.20
C LEU A 15 10.98 -27.65 2.39
N VAL A 16 9.88 -27.05 2.87
CA VAL A 16 9.07 -27.60 3.97
C VAL A 16 8.57 -29.00 3.62
N GLU A 17 8.08 -29.21 2.40
CA GLU A 17 7.62 -30.51 1.92
C GLU A 17 8.76 -31.55 1.91
N GLY A 18 9.94 -31.17 1.41
CA GLY A 18 11.13 -32.02 1.43
C GLY A 18 11.57 -32.37 2.85
N LEU A 19 11.63 -31.38 3.75
CA LEU A 19 12.00 -31.59 5.15
C LEU A 19 11.02 -32.51 5.87
N ARG A 20 9.72 -32.39 5.62
CA ARG A 20 8.70 -33.31 6.17
C ARG A 20 8.89 -34.74 5.70
N ARG A 21 9.17 -34.95 4.41
CA ARG A 21 9.40 -36.29 3.86
C ARG A 21 10.63 -36.98 4.45
N HIS A 22 11.68 -36.22 4.74
CA HIS A 22 12.96 -36.72 5.23
C HIS A 22 13.24 -36.37 6.70
N VAL A 23 12.18 -36.19 7.51
CA VAL A 23 12.34 -35.66 8.88
C VAL A 23 13.19 -36.54 9.80
N LYS A 24 13.26 -37.86 9.55
CA LYS A 24 14.15 -38.76 10.29
C LYS A 24 15.63 -38.47 10.02
N GLU A 25 16.01 -38.38 8.75
CA GLU A 25 17.38 -38.07 8.32
C GLU A 25 17.79 -36.64 8.69
N MET A 26 16.83 -35.71 8.66
CA MET A 26 17.08 -34.31 9.02
C MET A 26 17.09 -34.10 10.54
N GLY A 27 16.35 -34.90 11.29
CA GLY A 27 16.38 -34.94 12.76
C GLY A 27 17.74 -35.32 13.32
N GLU A 28 18.45 -36.26 12.68
CA GLU A 28 19.85 -36.60 13.01
C GLU A 28 20.81 -35.42 12.85
N ARG A 29 20.42 -34.42 12.05
CA ARG A 29 21.18 -33.19 11.79
C ARG A 29 20.62 -31.97 12.55
N GLY A 30 19.72 -32.20 13.50
CA GLY A 30 19.18 -31.17 14.38
C GLY A 30 17.93 -30.45 13.87
N VAL A 31 17.35 -30.85 12.74
CA VAL A 31 16.08 -30.28 12.26
C VAL A 31 14.90 -31.00 12.91
N THR A 32 14.16 -30.28 13.73
CA THR A 32 13.01 -30.79 14.47
C THR A 32 11.70 -30.60 13.70
N ASN A 33 10.69 -31.38 14.05
CA ASN A 33 9.32 -31.15 13.55
C ASN A 33 8.81 -29.75 13.92
N ASP A 34 9.20 -29.23 15.08
CA ASP A 34 8.76 -27.91 15.54
C ASP A 34 9.34 -26.80 14.66
N GLU A 35 10.60 -26.91 14.24
CA GLU A 35 11.20 -25.97 13.29
C GLU A 35 10.54 -26.02 11.91
N ILE A 36 10.23 -27.22 11.42
CA ILE A 36 9.51 -27.39 10.15
C ILE A 36 8.11 -26.78 10.23
N ASN A 37 7.40 -27.00 11.34
CA ASN A 37 6.06 -26.44 11.57
C ASN A 37 6.11 -24.91 11.70
N ALA A 38 7.11 -24.37 12.41
CA ALA A 38 7.32 -22.93 12.52
C ALA A 38 7.59 -22.30 11.15
N MET A 39 8.41 -22.95 10.32
CA MET A 39 8.68 -22.49 8.95
C MET A 39 7.43 -22.54 8.08
N GLU A 40 6.64 -23.61 8.15
CA GLU A 40 5.37 -23.70 7.41
C GLU A 40 4.40 -22.57 7.82
N GLN A 41 4.31 -22.29 9.12
CA GLN A 41 3.45 -21.22 9.63
C GLN A 41 3.93 -19.84 9.13
N ALA A 42 5.23 -19.58 9.16
CA ALA A 42 5.80 -18.34 8.65
C ALA A 42 5.53 -18.16 7.13
N VAL A 43 5.57 -19.24 6.35
CA VAL A 43 5.22 -19.20 4.91
C VAL A 43 3.75 -18.85 4.69
N LYS A 44 2.84 -19.44 5.48
CA LYS A 44 1.40 -19.12 5.43
C LYS A 44 1.12 -17.66 5.79
N GLU A 45 1.81 -17.15 6.80
CA GLU A 45 1.68 -15.74 7.19
C GLU A 45 2.20 -14.80 6.09
N LEU A 46 3.36 -15.11 5.50
CA LEU A 46 3.92 -14.35 4.38
C LEU A 46 2.94 -14.29 3.19
N GLU A 47 2.30 -15.41 2.86
CA GLU A 47 1.27 -15.47 1.82
C GLU A 47 0.07 -14.57 2.12
N ALA A 48 -0.45 -14.65 3.35
CA ALA A 48 -1.60 -13.88 3.79
C ALA A 48 -1.32 -12.37 3.73
N VAL A 49 -0.19 -11.93 4.29
CA VAL A 49 0.22 -10.53 4.28
C VAL A 49 0.46 -10.03 2.85
N ASN A 50 1.06 -10.85 2.00
CA ASN A 50 1.28 -10.48 0.60
C ASN A 50 -0.04 -10.33 -0.18
N ALA A 51 -1.03 -11.18 0.08
CA ALA A 51 -2.37 -11.04 -0.51
C ALA A 51 -3.08 -9.76 -0.03
N GLU A 52 -2.93 -9.41 1.25
CA GLU A 52 -3.47 -8.15 1.80
C GLU A 52 -2.83 -6.93 1.13
N VAL A 53 -1.50 -6.94 0.96
CA VAL A 53 -0.78 -5.86 0.26
C VAL A 53 -1.30 -5.67 -1.16
N ASP A 54 -1.54 -6.76 -1.89
CA ASP A 54 -2.08 -6.69 -3.24
C ASP A 54 -3.51 -6.12 -3.26
N SER A 55 -4.37 -6.53 -2.32
CA SER A 55 -5.71 -5.94 -2.18
C SER A 55 -5.66 -4.44 -1.89
N ILE A 56 -4.77 -4.00 -1.00
CA ILE A 56 -4.58 -2.57 -0.69
C ILE A 56 -4.13 -1.80 -1.93
N ARG A 57 -3.21 -2.36 -2.74
CA ARG A 57 -2.74 -1.72 -3.99
C ARG A 57 -3.86 -1.57 -5.01
N GLU A 58 -4.71 -2.59 -5.15
CA GLU A 58 -5.89 -2.55 -6.02
C GLU A 58 -6.87 -1.46 -5.59
N GLN A 59 -7.05 -1.24 -4.28
CA GLN A 59 -7.90 -0.18 -3.74
C GLN A 59 -7.25 1.22 -3.80
N LEU A 60 -5.92 1.29 -3.70
CA LEU A 60 -5.18 2.55 -3.69
C LEU A 60 -5.30 3.28 -5.03
N THR A 61 -5.15 2.57 -6.14
CA THR A 61 -5.18 3.14 -7.49
C THR A 61 -6.46 3.95 -7.78
N PRO A 62 -7.67 3.39 -7.65
CA PRO A 62 -8.91 4.14 -7.86
C PRO A 62 -9.11 5.24 -6.80
N THR A 63 -8.61 5.06 -5.58
CA THR A 63 -8.70 6.09 -4.53
C THR A 63 -7.84 7.31 -4.86
N VAL A 64 -6.62 7.09 -5.35
CA VAL A 64 -5.74 8.16 -5.83
C VAL A 64 -6.36 8.89 -7.03
N ALA A 65 -6.99 8.15 -7.95
CA ALA A 65 -7.69 8.76 -9.08
C ALA A 65 -8.85 9.67 -8.60
N LYS A 66 -9.68 9.20 -7.66
CA LYS A 66 -10.76 10.00 -7.04
C LYS A 66 -10.21 11.23 -6.33
N LEU A 67 -9.12 11.09 -5.58
CA LEU A 67 -8.46 12.21 -4.91
C LEU A 67 -8.01 13.28 -5.91
N LYS A 68 -7.41 12.87 -7.04
CA LYS A 68 -6.96 13.79 -8.07
C LYS A 68 -8.14 14.58 -8.66
N VAL A 69 -9.23 13.90 -9.01
CA VAL A 69 -10.44 14.55 -9.53
C VAL A 69 -11.02 15.56 -8.53
N ALA A 70 -11.13 15.17 -7.26
CA ALA A 70 -11.61 16.08 -6.22
C ALA A 70 -10.70 17.30 -6.04
N MET A 71 -9.37 17.09 -6.06
CA MET A 71 -8.39 18.16 -5.94
C MET A 71 -8.46 19.15 -7.11
N ASP A 72 -8.57 18.64 -8.34
CA ASP A 72 -8.68 19.46 -9.55
C ASP A 72 -9.98 20.29 -9.51
N SER A 73 -11.10 19.68 -9.13
CA SER A 73 -12.38 20.38 -8.95
C SER A 73 -12.32 21.51 -7.92
N VAL A 74 -11.69 21.26 -6.76
CA VAL A 74 -11.51 22.29 -5.71
C VAL A 74 -10.61 23.41 -6.21
N LYS A 75 -9.53 23.10 -6.95
CA LYS A 75 -8.63 24.13 -7.51
C LYS A 75 -9.35 25.02 -8.52
N GLU A 76 -10.14 24.42 -9.41
CA GLU A 76 -10.92 25.15 -10.40
C GLU A 76 -11.94 26.06 -9.74
N ALA A 77 -12.74 25.53 -8.79
CA ALA A 77 -13.72 26.30 -8.05
C ALA A 77 -13.05 27.44 -7.27
N TYR A 78 -11.94 27.17 -6.59
CA TYR A 78 -11.19 28.20 -5.86
C TYR A 78 -10.67 29.29 -6.80
N ALA A 79 -10.08 28.93 -7.95
CA ALA A 79 -9.57 29.89 -8.91
C ALA A 79 -10.69 30.77 -9.48
N GLU A 80 -11.82 30.18 -9.83
CA GLU A 80 -12.99 30.90 -10.34
C GLU A 80 -13.55 31.88 -9.29
N LYS A 81 -13.76 31.41 -8.05
CA LYS A 81 -14.35 32.26 -7.00
C LYS A 81 -13.38 33.36 -6.57
N LYS A 82 -12.09 33.06 -6.51
CA LYS A 82 -11.04 34.06 -6.31
C LYS A 82 -11.03 35.09 -7.45
N LYS A 83 -11.13 34.68 -8.71
CA LYS A 83 -11.19 35.59 -9.87
C LYS A 83 -12.40 36.53 -9.78
N THR A 84 -13.57 35.99 -9.49
CA THR A 84 -14.80 36.77 -9.28
C THR A 84 -14.60 37.79 -8.16
N LEU A 85 -14.12 37.37 -7.00
CA LEU A 85 -13.88 38.25 -5.86
C LEU A 85 -12.95 39.42 -6.21
N LYS A 86 -11.83 39.13 -6.88
CA LYS A 86 -10.87 40.15 -7.32
C LYS A 86 -11.45 41.13 -8.34
N GLY A 87 -12.48 40.72 -9.09
CA GLY A 87 -13.17 41.59 -10.05
C GLY A 87 -14.19 42.54 -9.42
N TYR A 88 -14.77 42.18 -8.26
CA TYR A 88 -15.84 42.96 -7.62
C TYR A 88 -15.40 43.74 -6.38
N TYR A 89 -14.30 43.36 -5.74
CA TYR A 89 -13.84 43.98 -4.49
C TYR A 89 -12.41 44.51 -4.61
N PRO A 90 -12.12 45.68 -4.00
CA PRO A 90 -10.78 46.24 -3.98
C PRO A 90 -9.85 45.39 -3.12
N GLN A 91 -8.55 45.48 -3.36
CA GLN A 91 -7.53 44.57 -2.85
C GLN A 91 -7.46 44.55 -1.31
N GLU A 92 -7.72 45.67 -0.64
CA GLU A 92 -7.69 45.77 0.82
C GLU A 92 -8.71 44.82 1.48
N ARG A 93 -9.81 44.52 0.77
CA ARG A 93 -10.87 43.64 1.26
C ARG A 93 -10.64 42.16 0.96
N TRP A 94 -9.62 41.79 0.19
CA TRP A 94 -9.40 40.37 -0.17
C TRP A 94 -9.06 39.50 1.04
N MET A 95 -8.38 40.08 2.03
CA MET A 95 -8.06 39.41 3.31
C MET A 95 -9.33 38.99 4.07
N ASP A 96 -10.41 39.77 4.00
CA ASP A 96 -11.70 39.45 4.64
C ASP A 96 -12.30 38.13 4.13
N TYR A 97 -11.89 37.69 2.94
CA TYR A 97 -12.35 36.47 2.29
C TYR A 97 -11.27 35.38 2.23
N GLY A 98 -10.20 35.51 3.03
CA GLY A 98 -9.14 34.52 3.12
C GLY A 98 -8.27 34.43 1.85
N VAL A 99 -8.28 35.46 1.00
CA VAL A 99 -7.37 35.57 -0.15
C VAL A 99 -6.19 36.43 0.29
N PRO A 100 -5.05 35.81 0.67
CA PRO A 100 -3.90 36.58 1.12
C PRO A 100 -3.35 37.44 -0.02
N ASP A 101 -3.02 38.68 0.31
CA ASP A 101 -2.30 39.59 -0.57
C ASP A 101 -0.83 39.16 -0.64
N LYS A 102 -0.53 38.21 -1.54
CA LYS A 102 0.84 37.85 -1.87
C LYS A 102 1.34 38.85 -2.93
N ARG A 103 1.92 39.95 -2.46
CA ARG A 103 2.90 40.73 -3.25
C ARG A 103 4.10 39.85 -3.60
#